data_AF-A0A7L1YRT3-F1
#
_entry.id   AF-A0A7L1YRT3-F1
#
_cell.length_a   1.000
_cell.length_b   1.000
_cell.length_c   1.000
_cell.angle_alpha   90.00
_cell.angle_beta   90.00
_cell.angle_gamma   90.00
#
_symmetry.space_group_name_H-M   'P 1'
#
loop_
_entity.id
_entity.type
_entity.pdbx_description
1 polymer ?
#
loop_
_entity_poly.entity_id
_entity_poly.type
_entity_poly.pdbx_seq_one_letter_code
_entity_poly.pdbx_strand_id
1 'polypeptide(L)'
;FIYTTAKQDYAKKLLDVLDPRKKLIRHCLSQSDCVCSRGCYWKDLTRLGRDLAKTVALDHTIQGFPAQAANWITVPQWGGDPQDEELLGLLPLLGQLGQAVRTRGWGGMG
;
A
#
# COMPACT_ATOMS: atom_id res chain seq x y z
N PHE A 1 -5.41 -2.06 5.13
CA PHE A 1 -5.77 -0.66 4.80
C PHE A 1 -5.78 -0.55 3.29
N ILE A 2 -6.61 0.32 2.73
CA ILE A 2 -6.37 0.89 1.40
C ILE A 2 -5.96 2.34 1.63
N TYR A 3 -4.88 2.77 0.99
CA TYR A 3 -4.44 4.17 0.97
C TYR A 3 -4.19 4.59 -0.47
N THR A 4 -5.06 5.44 -1.01
CA THR A 4 -5.08 5.83 -2.42
C THR A 4 -5.05 7.35 -2.58
N THR A 5 -4.48 7.82 -3.69
CA THR A 5 -4.55 9.23 -4.11
C THR A 5 -5.84 9.55 -4.86
N ALA A 6 -6.74 8.57 -5.04
CA ALA A 6 -8.07 8.78 -5.62
C ALA A 6 -9.04 9.43 -4.61
N LYS A 7 -10.06 10.12 -5.14
CA LYS A 7 -11.11 10.74 -4.32
C LYS A 7 -11.90 9.69 -3.53
N GLN A 8 -12.42 10.08 -2.37
CA GLN A 8 -13.09 9.17 -1.43
C GLN A 8 -14.26 8.40 -2.06
N ASP A 9 -15.09 9.05 -2.88
CA ASP A 9 -16.26 8.40 -3.49
C ASP A 9 -15.87 7.30 -4.47
N TYR A 10 -14.78 7.50 -5.22
CA TYR A 10 -14.23 6.46 -6.10
C TYR A 10 -13.66 5.31 -5.28
N ALA A 11 -12.86 5.62 -4.25
CA ALA A 11 -12.25 4.62 -3.38
C ALA A 11 -13.31 3.74 -2.68
N LYS A 12 -14.41 4.34 -2.21
CA LYS A 12 -15.52 3.60 -1.57
C LYS A 12 -16.19 2.64 -2.56
N LYS A 13 -16.50 3.08 -3.77
CA LYS A 13 -17.07 2.20 -4.82
C LYS A 13 -16.16 1.03 -5.15
N LEU A 14 -14.85 1.27 -5.23
CA LEU A 14 -13.87 0.21 -5.46
C LEU A 14 -13.87 -0.82 -4.32
N LEU A 15 -13.97 -0.37 -3.07
CA LEU A 15 -14.05 -1.27 -1.92
C LEU A 15 -15.32 -2.13 -1.93
N ASP A 16 -16.45 -1.59 -2.37
CA ASP A 16 -17.68 -2.37 -2.49
C ASP A 16 -17.55 -3.50 -3.53
N VAL A 17 -16.68 -3.33 -4.54
CA VAL A 17 -16.36 -4.38 -5.52
C VAL A 17 -15.32 -5.36 -4.98
N LEU A 18 -14.25 -4.87 -4.35
CA LEU A 18 -13.12 -5.69 -3.90
C LEU A 18 -13.39 -6.48 -2.62
N ASP A 19 -14.16 -5.91 -1.69
CA ASP A 19 -14.50 -6.53 -0.40
C ASP A 19 -15.98 -6.25 -0.06
N PRO A 20 -16.94 -6.79 -0.84
CA PRO A 20 -18.37 -6.52 -0.68
C PRO A 20 -18.91 -6.93 0.70
N ARG A 21 -18.25 -7.89 1.36
CA ARG A 21 -18.62 -8.38 2.69
C ARG A 21 -17.90 -7.64 3.82
N LYS A 22 -16.99 -6.72 3.50
CA LYS A 22 -16.22 -5.88 4.45
C LYS A 22 -15.47 -6.70 5.50
N LYS A 23 -14.85 -7.82 5.06
CA LYS A 23 -14.13 -8.75 5.96
C LYS A 23 -12.61 -8.62 5.88
N LEU A 24 -12.08 -8.04 4.81
CA LEU A 24 -10.65 -8.01 4.50
C LEU A 24 -10.05 -6.62 4.80
N ILE A 25 -10.74 -5.55 4.40
CA ILE A 25 -10.20 -4.18 4.43
C ILE A 25 -10.81 -3.39 5.58
N ARG A 26 -10.00 -3.11 6.62
CA ARG A 26 -10.47 -2.43 7.85
C ARG A 26 -10.64 -0.91 7.73
N HIS A 27 -9.82 -0.27 6.90
CA HIS A 27 -9.75 1.19 6.81
C HIS A 27 -9.43 1.63 5.38
N CYS A 28 -10.02 2.75 4.98
CA CYS A 28 -9.82 3.40 3.69
C CYS A 28 -9.33 4.83 3.92
N LEU A 29 -8.17 5.15 3.35
CA LEU A 29 -7.61 6.49 3.27
C LEU A 29 -7.57 6.88 1.80
N SER A 30 -8.02 8.09 1.51
CA SER A 30 -8.20 8.62 0.16
C SER A 30 -7.36 9.87 -0.06
N GLN A 31 -7.54 10.55 -1.19
CA GLN A 31 -6.81 11.77 -1.54
C GLN A 31 -6.83 12.84 -0.44
N SER A 32 -7.94 12.99 0.29
CA SER A 32 -8.06 13.96 1.39
C SER A 32 -7.13 13.65 2.57
N ASP A 33 -6.68 12.39 2.69
CA ASP A 33 -5.80 11.92 3.74
C ASP A 33 -4.32 11.99 3.33
N CYS A 34 -4.04 12.19 2.04
CA CYS A 34 -2.69 12.42 1.52
C CYS A 34 -2.12 13.76 1.99
N VAL A 35 -0.80 13.86 1.98
CA VAL A 35 -0.13 15.16 2.04
C VAL A 35 -0.17 15.75 0.64
N CYS A 36 -0.55 17.03 0.53
CA CYS A 36 -0.60 17.75 -0.72
C CYS A 36 0.32 18.98 -0.66
N SER A 37 1.18 19.12 -1.66
CA SER A 37 1.93 20.36 -1.89
C SER A 37 2.03 20.63 -3.37
N ARG A 38 1.69 21.86 -3.78
CA ARG A 38 1.73 22.31 -5.18
C ARG A 38 1.00 21.38 -6.16
N GLY A 39 -0.09 20.76 -5.71
CA GLY A 39 -0.88 19.82 -6.52
C GLY A 39 -0.34 18.39 -6.60
N CYS A 40 0.83 18.12 -6.00
CA CYS A 40 1.38 16.77 -5.87
C CYS A 40 0.88 16.13 -4.58
N TYR A 41 0.40 14.88 -4.68
CA TYR A 41 -0.08 14.10 -3.55
C TYR A 41 0.87 12.95 -3.25
N TRP A 42 1.21 12.79 -1.97
CA TRP A 42 1.91 11.60 -1.50
C TRP A 42 1.30 11.09 -0.19
N LYS A 43 1.61 9.85 0.12
CA LYS A 43 1.08 9.11 1.25
C LYS A 43 2.12 9.15 2.37
N ASP A 44 1.67 9.49 3.57
CA ASP A 44 2.54 9.55 4.75
C ASP A 44 2.09 8.47 5.73
N LEU A 45 2.91 7.43 5.87
CA LEU A 45 2.58 6.28 6.73
C LEU A 45 2.51 6.66 8.22
N THR A 46 3.10 7.78 8.63
CA THR A 46 3.01 8.24 10.03
C THR A 46 1.57 8.59 10.41
N ARG A 47 0.72 8.96 9.44
CA ARG A 47 -0.71 9.28 9.63
C ARG A 47 -1.56 8.05 9.96
N LEU A 48 -1.03 6.84 9.82
CA LEU A 48 -1.77 5.61 10.13
C LEU A 48 -1.95 5.37 11.63
N GLY A 49 -1.15 6.03 12.49
CA GLY A 49 -1.14 5.73 13.93
C GLY A 49 -0.73 4.28 14.20
N ARG A 50 0.25 3.77 13.43
CA ARG A 50 0.80 2.42 13.52
C ARG A 50 2.31 2.48 13.68
N ASP A 51 2.87 1.45 14.31
CA ASP A 51 4.31 1.30 14.38
C ASP A 51 4.89 1.11 12.96
N LEU A 52 5.70 2.06 12.51
CA LEU A 52 6.36 1.98 11.22
C LEU A 52 7.36 0.83 11.14
N ALA A 53 7.83 0.28 12.26
CA ALA A 53 8.65 -0.93 12.25
C ALA A 53 7.82 -2.20 11.98
N LYS A 54 6.49 -2.11 11.88
CA LYS A 54 5.56 -3.22 11.58
C LYS A 54 4.59 -2.89 10.45
N THR A 55 4.91 -1.85 9.69
CA THR A 55 4.07 -1.36 8.60
C THR A 55 4.82 -1.54 7.29
N VAL A 56 4.15 -2.07 6.28
CA VAL A 56 4.66 -2.13 4.91
C VAL A 56 3.60 -1.57 3.96
N ALA A 57 4.06 -0.91 2.91
CA ALA A 57 3.22 -0.38 1.85
C ALA A 57 3.55 -1.09 0.54
N LEU A 58 2.52 -1.55 -0.15
CA LEU A 58 2.62 -2.07 -1.51
C LEU A 58 2.13 -0.98 -2.47
N ASP A 59 2.96 -0.60 -3.43
CA ASP A 59 2.58 0.35 -4.48
C ASP A 59 3.46 0.13 -5.72
N HIS A 60 2.96 0.53 -6.88
CA HIS A 60 3.68 0.50 -8.14
C HIS A 60 4.59 1.71 -8.34
N THR A 61 4.47 2.76 -7.51
CA THR A 61 5.30 3.96 -7.62
C THR A 61 5.99 4.33 -6.31
N ILE A 62 7.31 4.54 -6.37
CA ILE A 62 8.11 5.01 -5.20
C ILE A 62 7.67 6.39 -4.73
N GLN A 63 7.15 7.20 -5.65
CA GLN A 63 6.69 8.57 -5.40
C GLN A 63 5.53 8.63 -4.40
N GLY A 64 4.87 7.50 -4.14
CA GLY A 64 3.83 7.41 -3.12
C GLY A 64 4.34 7.64 -1.69
N PHE A 65 5.60 7.31 -1.35
CA PHE A 65 6.08 7.26 0.03
C PHE A 65 7.50 7.84 0.23
N PRO A 66 7.78 9.09 -0.16
CA PRO A 66 9.14 9.63 -0.18
C PRO A 66 9.84 9.62 1.19
N ALA A 67 9.09 9.82 2.28
CA ALA A 67 9.62 9.84 3.64
C ALA A 67 9.77 8.44 4.28
N GLN A 68 9.19 7.41 3.68
CA GLN A 68 9.18 6.03 4.22
C GLN A 68 9.54 4.98 3.16
N ALA A 69 10.53 5.27 2.31
CA ALA A 69 10.97 4.35 1.26
C ALA A 69 11.35 2.95 1.78
N ALA A 70 11.92 2.85 2.99
CA ALA A 70 12.27 1.57 3.61
C ALA A 70 11.06 0.70 4.02
N ASN A 71 9.85 1.26 3.99
CA ASN A 71 8.60 0.56 4.26
C ASN A 71 7.89 0.13 2.97
N TRP A 72 8.42 0.50 1.81
CA TRP A 72 7.79 0.28 0.52
C TRP A 72 8.33 -0.99 -0.13
N ILE A 73 7.41 -1.81 -0.65
CA ILE A 73 7.70 -2.94 -1.52
C ILE A 73 7.05 -2.61 -2.86
N THR A 74 7.87 -2.52 -3.90
CA THR A 74 7.43 -2.26 -5.27
C THR A 74 6.63 -3.44 -5.80
N VAL A 75 5.50 -3.15 -6.44
CA VAL A 75 4.74 -4.14 -7.21
C VAL A 75 4.67 -3.66 -8.66
N PRO A 76 4.84 -4.51 -9.68
CA PRO A 76 4.66 -4.11 -11.06
C PRO A 76 3.27 -3.48 -11.30
N GLN A 77 3.21 -2.52 -12.21
CA GLN A 77 1.93 -1.96 -12.63
C GLN A 77 1.15 -3.01 -13.43
N TRP A 78 -0.07 -3.31 -13.00
CA TRP A 78 -0.94 -4.24 -13.70
C TRP A 78 -1.42 -3.66 -15.03
N GLY A 79 -1.17 -4.40 -16.12
CA GLY A 79 -1.52 -4.01 -17.49
C GLY A 79 -2.88 -4.51 -17.98
N GLY A 80 -3.66 -5.18 -17.12
CA GLY A 80 -4.96 -5.77 -17.50
C GLY A 80 -4.89 -7.26 -17.89
N ASP A 81 -3.72 -7.89 -17.83
CA ASP A 81 -3.57 -9.32 -18.12
C ASP A 81 -4.26 -10.16 -17.03
N PRO A 82 -5.26 -11.00 -17.38
CA PRO A 82 -5.92 -11.88 -16.42
C PRO A 82 -5.03 -13.03 -15.93
N GLN A 83 -3.90 -13.30 -16.57
CA GLN A 83 -2.90 -14.31 -16.15
C GLN A 83 -1.77 -13.70 -15.31
N ASP A 84 -1.84 -12.42 -14.95
CA ASP A 84 -0.86 -11.78 -14.05
C ASP A 84 -0.92 -12.42 -12.66
N GLU A 85 0.24 -12.89 -12.18
CA GLU A 85 0.39 -13.53 -10.87
C GLU A 85 1.35 -12.75 -9.94
N GLU A 86 1.70 -11.50 -10.27
CA GLU A 86 2.73 -10.72 -9.53
C GLU A 86 2.38 -10.57 -8.05
N LEU A 87 1.09 -10.34 -7.74
CA LEU A 87 0.62 -10.28 -6.35
C LEU A 87 0.70 -11.62 -5.62
N LEU A 88 0.54 -12.75 -6.32
CA LEU A 88 0.68 -14.09 -5.74
C LEU A 88 2.14 -14.38 -5.38
N GLY A 89 3.08 -13.92 -6.22
CA GLY A 89 4.52 -14.03 -5.97
C GLY A 89 4.98 -13.34 -4.68
N LEU A 90 4.22 -12.35 -4.18
CA LEU A 90 4.53 -11.65 -2.93
C LEU A 90 4.10 -12.42 -1.67
N LEU A 91 3.25 -13.44 -1.78
CA LEU A 91 2.70 -14.16 -0.62
C LEU A 91 3.78 -14.74 0.31
N PRO A 92 4.87 -15.38 -0.17
CA PRO A 92 5.93 -15.89 0.70
C PRO A 92 6.61 -14.77 1.50
N LEU A 93 6.94 -13.66 0.85
CA LEU A 93 7.56 -12.50 1.50
C LEU A 93 6.64 -11.89 2.56
N LEU A 94 5.36 -11.67 2.22
CA LEU A 94 4.38 -11.13 3.16
C LEU A 94 4.17 -12.07 4.36
N GLY A 95 4.20 -13.39 4.12
CA GLY A 95 4.15 -14.40 5.18
C GLY A 95 5.35 -14.37 6.13
N GLN A 96 6.56 -14.12 5.60
CA GLN A 96 7.77 -13.92 6.42
C GLN A 96 7.68 -12.62 7.24
N LEU A 97 7.29 -11.52 6.60
CA LEU A 97 7.13 -10.21 7.27
C LEU A 97 6.05 -10.25 8.35
N GLY A 98 4.97 -11.00 8.13
CA GLY A 98 3.91 -11.20 9.12
C GLY A 98 4.37 -11.90 10.40
N GLN A 99 5.47 -12.65 10.36
CA GLN A 99 6.08 -13.32 11.51
C GLN A 99 7.24 -12.51 12.12
N ALA A 100 7.76 -11.51 11.40
CA ALA A 100 8.92 -10.74 11.84
C ALA A 100 8.58 -9.79 13.00
N VAL A 101 9.51 -9.68 13.97
CA VAL A 101 9.38 -8.74 15.10
C VAL A 101 9.51 -7.28 14.64
N ARG A 102 10.26 -7.04 13.55
CA ARG A 102 10.41 -5.77 12.84
C ARG A 102 10.49 -6.01 11.32
N THR A 103 9.84 -5.18 10.53
CA THR A 103 9.79 -5.23 9.06
C THR A 103 10.81 -4.31 8.37
N ARG A 104 11.63 -3.55 9.12
CA ARG A 104 12.67 -2.65 8.56
C ARG A 104 13.97 -3.40 8.24
N GLY A 105 14.54 -3.16 7.05
CA GLY A 105 15.89 -3.64 6.67
C GLY A 105 16.02 -4.28 5.28
N TRP A 106 14.95 -4.33 4.49
CA TRP A 106 15.00 -4.86 3.12
C TRP A 106 15.34 -3.74 2.12
N GLY A 107 16.63 -3.49 1.95
CA GLY A 107 17.16 -2.65 0.87
C GLY A 107 18.37 -3.34 0.25
N GLY A 108 18.19 -3.92 -0.93
CA GLY A 108 19.28 -4.37 -1.80
C GLY A 108 19.64 -5.86 -1.69
N MET A 109 18.90 -6.72 -2.36
CA MET A 109 19.46 -7.87 -3.09
C MET A 109 18.75 -7.92 -4.44
N GLY A 110 19.48 -7.55 -5.49
CA GLY A 110 19.02 -7.34 -6.86
C GLY A 110 19.92 -6.34 -7.54
#